data_AF-A0A4V3UT61-F1
#
_entry.id   AF-A0A4V3UT61-F1
#
_cell.length_a   1.000
_cell.length_b   1.000
_cell.length_c   1.000
_cell.angle_alpha   90.00
_cell.angle_beta   90.00
_cell.angle_gamma   90.00
#
_symmetry.space_group_name_H-M   'P 1'
#
loop_
_entity.id
_entity.type
_entity.pdbx_description
1 polymer ?
#
loop_
_entity_poly.entity_id
_entity_poly.type
_entity_poly.pdbx_seq_one_letter_code
_entity_poly.pdbx_strand_id
1 'polypeptide(L)'
;MGKIIPLKTPGFRARLREAASAGELVRVWRGNLEHGSFCGYVAGIGREYFLLSVVGDTLGFDGLYAMRHRDLTELEAPEEHAGFITRALELRGVQIPRPHDFPLDDIVQVVQAASGHAPVIGVHVDSEEESEVCYIGRLLGLEDDGFNMQEVSPDAEWLTEPSFFAWSEVSTVSFREPYGLALAEVAGAAPALKLDGPDVGRVH
;
A
#
# COMPACT_ATOMS: atom_id res chain seq x y z
N MET A 1 -12.37 -43.43 -24.10
CA MET A 1 -11.46 -42.84 -23.10
C MET A 1 -11.76 -41.36 -22.97
N GLY A 2 -12.34 -40.94 -21.85
CA GLY A 2 -12.61 -39.52 -21.57
C GLY A 2 -11.29 -38.79 -21.30
N LYS A 3 -11.07 -37.68 -21.99
CA LYS A 3 -9.88 -36.85 -21.82
C LYS A 3 -10.06 -36.09 -20.50
N ILE A 4 -9.39 -36.51 -19.44
CA ILE A 4 -9.36 -35.79 -18.16
C ILE A 4 -8.52 -34.53 -18.40
N ILE A 5 -9.16 -33.36 -18.35
CA ILE A 5 -8.47 -32.06 -18.39
C ILE A 5 -8.31 -31.63 -16.94
N PRO A 6 -7.08 -31.52 -16.40
CA PRO A 6 -6.87 -30.99 -15.06
C PRO A 6 -7.36 -29.54 -15.02
N LEU A 7 -8.21 -29.21 -14.05
CA LEU A 7 -8.55 -27.83 -13.74
C LEU A 7 -7.26 -27.11 -13.34
N LYS A 8 -6.84 -26.13 -14.13
CA LYS A 8 -5.73 -25.25 -13.75
C LYS A 8 -6.12 -24.50 -12.48
N THR A 9 -5.24 -24.49 -11.49
CA THR A 9 -5.36 -23.63 -10.32
C THR A 9 -5.54 -22.19 -10.80
N PRO A 10 -6.58 -21.46 -10.33
CA PRO A 10 -6.78 -20.07 -10.72
C PRO A 10 -5.58 -19.22 -10.29
N GLY A 11 -5.20 -18.24 -11.12
CA GLY A 11 -4.16 -17.27 -10.76
C GLY A 11 -4.59 -16.39 -9.58
N PHE A 12 -3.62 -15.74 -8.90
CA PHE A 12 -3.89 -14.95 -7.68
C PHE A 12 -5.01 -13.93 -7.84
N ARG A 13 -5.06 -13.18 -8.94
CA ARG A 13 -6.13 -12.19 -9.19
C ARG A 13 -7.54 -12.78 -9.20
N ALA A 14 -7.71 -14.02 -9.67
CA ALA A 14 -9.01 -14.69 -9.65
C ALA A 14 -9.39 -15.11 -8.21
N ARG A 15 -8.43 -15.71 -7.49
CA ARG A 15 -8.60 -16.13 -6.09
C ARG A 15 -8.88 -14.94 -5.16
N LEU A 16 -8.19 -13.82 -5.35
CA LEU A 16 -8.47 -12.57 -4.61
C LEU A 16 -9.90 -12.08 -4.86
N ARG A 17 -10.41 -12.19 -6.10
CA ARG A 17 -11.78 -11.77 -6.43
C ARG A 17 -12.83 -12.67 -5.79
N GLU A 18 -12.57 -13.97 -5.75
CA GLU A 18 -13.41 -14.93 -5.03
C GLU A 18 -13.44 -14.60 -3.54
N ALA A 19 -12.26 -14.41 -2.92
CA ALA A 19 -12.16 -14.06 -1.51
C ALA A 19 -12.85 -12.71 -1.18
N ALA A 20 -12.68 -11.70 -2.03
CA ALA A 20 -13.36 -10.41 -1.89
C ALA A 20 -14.89 -10.57 -1.94
N SER A 21 -15.40 -11.38 -2.87
CA SER A 21 -16.84 -11.61 -3.04
C SER A 21 -17.44 -12.42 -1.88
N ALA A 22 -16.65 -13.35 -1.32
CA ALA A 22 -17.03 -14.14 -0.15
C ALA A 22 -16.85 -13.38 1.18
N GLY A 23 -16.16 -12.23 1.16
CA GLY A 23 -15.82 -11.49 2.38
C GLY A 23 -14.83 -12.22 3.27
N GLU A 24 -13.98 -13.07 2.69
CA GLU A 24 -13.02 -13.89 3.40
C GLU A 24 -11.80 -13.07 3.86
N LEU A 25 -11.30 -13.41 5.04
CA LEU A 25 -9.99 -12.97 5.49
C LEU A 25 -8.94 -13.77 4.71
N VAL A 26 -7.98 -13.07 4.13
CA VAL A 26 -6.88 -13.68 3.36
C VAL A 26 -5.56 -13.41 4.04
N ARG A 27 -4.57 -14.25 3.70
CA ARG A 27 -3.16 -13.98 3.98
C ARG A 27 -2.40 -13.98 2.67
N VAL A 28 -1.55 -12.97 2.47
CA VAL A 28 -0.75 -12.80 1.25
C VAL A 28 0.72 -12.67 1.59
N TRP A 29 1.57 -13.19 0.71
CA TRP A 29 3.02 -13.09 0.83
C TRP A 29 3.60 -12.45 -0.43
N ARG A 30 4.64 -11.63 -0.22
CA ARG A 30 5.44 -10.97 -1.25
C ARG A 30 6.91 -11.36 -1.04
N GLY A 31 7.19 -12.66 -1.02
CA GLY A 31 8.46 -13.23 -0.52
C GLY A 31 9.72 -12.82 -1.29
N ASN A 32 9.59 -12.14 -2.44
CA ASN A 32 10.72 -11.56 -3.17
C ASN A 32 11.06 -10.13 -2.71
N LEU A 33 10.21 -9.48 -1.92
CA LEU A 33 10.32 -8.06 -1.55
C LEU A 33 10.50 -7.87 -0.04
N GLU A 34 9.81 -8.68 0.75
CA GLU A 34 9.81 -8.55 2.20
C GLU A 34 9.61 -9.90 2.90
N HIS A 35 10.07 -9.95 4.15
CA HIS A 35 9.84 -11.10 5.02
C HIS A 35 8.46 -10.96 5.67
N GLY A 36 7.71 -12.06 5.71
CA GLY A 36 6.41 -12.12 6.38
C GLY A 36 5.24 -12.11 5.42
N SER A 37 4.08 -11.74 5.96
CA SER A 37 2.79 -11.84 5.27
C SER A 37 1.84 -10.78 5.78
N PHE A 38 0.88 -10.38 4.94
CA PHE A 38 -0.20 -9.48 5.35
C PHE A 38 -1.47 -10.29 5.50
N CYS A 39 -2.13 -10.11 6.65
CA CYS A 39 -3.47 -10.63 6.88
C CYS A 39 -4.48 -9.51 6.67
N GLY A 40 -5.59 -9.75 5.97
CA GLY A 40 -6.57 -8.70 5.73
C GLY A 40 -7.74 -9.10 4.86
N TYR A 41 -8.61 -8.13 4.58
CA TYR A 41 -9.71 -8.29 3.65
C TYR A 41 -9.41 -7.57 2.34
N VAL A 42 -9.65 -8.23 1.22
CA VAL A 42 -9.54 -7.60 -0.09
C VAL A 42 -10.64 -6.55 -0.24
N ALA A 43 -10.25 -5.27 -0.30
CA ALA A 43 -11.17 -4.14 -0.39
C ALA A 43 -11.40 -3.67 -1.83
N GLY A 44 -10.50 -4.00 -2.76
CA GLY A 44 -10.62 -3.61 -4.15
C GLY A 44 -9.67 -4.40 -5.05
N ILE A 45 -10.01 -4.53 -6.32
CA ILE A 45 -9.20 -5.22 -7.32
C ILE A 45 -9.26 -4.43 -8.63
N GLY A 46 -8.12 -3.89 -9.06
CA GLY A 46 -7.95 -3.28 -10.37
C GLY A 46 -7.22 -4.19 -11.34
N ARG A 47 -6.70 -3.57 -12.40
CA ARG A 47 -5.85 -4.22 -13.41
C ARG A 47 -4.46 -4.55 -12.88
N GLU A 48 -3.79 -3.59 -12.25
CA GLU A 48 -2.38 -3.70 -11.85
C GLU A 48 -2.22 -3.90 -10.34
N TYR A 49 -3.12 -3.33 -9.55
CA TYR A 49 -3.10 -3.38 -8.10
C TYR A 49 -4.33 -4.08 -7.51
N PHE A 50 -4.21 -4.52 -6.27
CA PHE A 50 -5.33 -4.84 -5.39
C PHE A 50 -5.17 -4.05 -4.09
N LEU A 51 -6.29 -3.74 -3.43
CA LEU A 51 -6.32 -3.04 -2.16
C LEU A 51 -6.61 -4.04 -1.05
N LEU A 52 -5.71 -4.13 -0.07
CA LEU A 52 -5.87 -4.94 1.12
C LEU A 52 -6.13 -4.02 2.33
N SER A 53 -7.19 -4.31 3.08
CA SER A 53 -7.42 -3.71 4.39
C SER A 53 -6.77 -4.59 5.44
N VAL A 54 -5.61 -4.18 5.91
CA VAL A 54 -4.75 -5.02 6.74
C VAL A 54 -5.31 -5.09 8.16
N VAL A 55 -5.27 -6.30 8.71
CA VAL A 55 -5.51 -6.61 10.11
C VAL A 55 -4.16 -6.88 10.74
N GLY A 56 -3.69 -5.94 11.55
CA GLY A 56 -2.39 -6.06 12.23
C GLY A 56 -2.42 -7.06 13.38
N ASP A 57 -1.25 -7.37 13.93
CA ASP A 57 -1.07 -8.37 15.00
C ASP A 57 -1.84 -8.05 16.28
N THR A 58 -2.17 -6.79 16.50
CA THR A 58 -3.01 -6.34 17.61
C THR A 58 -4.50 -6.64 17.38
N LEU A 59 -4.88 -7.30 16.28
CA LEU A 59 -6.26 -7.55 15.83
C LEU A 59 -7.05 -6.24 15.70
N GLY A 60 -6.45 -5.29 15.00
CA GLY A 60 -6.99 -3.97 14.67
C GLY A 60 -6.84 -3.67 13.19
N PHE A 61 -7.52 -2.64 12.71
CA PHE A 61 -7.24 -2.09 11.38
C PHE A 61 -5.85 -1.45 11.37
N ASP A 62 -5.01 -1.88 10.42
CA ASP A 62 -3.61 -1.49 10.35
C ASP A 62 -3.24 -0.87 9.00
N GLY A 63 -4.19 -0.15 8.40
CA GLY A 63 -3.97 0.56 7.14
C GLY A 63 -4.51 -0.16 5.90
N LEU A 64 -4.50 0.58 4.80
CA LEU A 64 -4.89 0.13 3.47
C LEU A 64 -3.65 0.07 2.60
N TYR A 65 -3.44 -1.05 1.92
CA TYR A 65 -2.25 -1.29 1.10
C TYR A 65 -2.67 -1.63 -0.33
N ALA A 66 -2.32 -0.76 -1.27
CA ALA A 66 -2.45 -1.00 -2.70
C ALA A 66 -1.18 -1.69 -3.20
N MET A 67 -1.26 -2.99 -3.44
CA MET A 67 -0.11 -3.85 -3.79
C MET A 67 -0.22 -4.35 -5.23
N ARG A 68 0.91 -4.49 -5.93
CA ARG A 68 0.93 -5.04 -7.30
C ARG A 68 0.56 -6.52 -7.31
N HIS A 69 -0.29 -6.94 -8.25
CA HIS A 69 -0.62 -8.38 -8.42
C HIS A 69 0.62 -9.23 -8.69
N ARG A 70 1.60 -8.69 -9.41
CA ARG A 70 2.80 -9.41 -9.87
C ARG A 70 3.77 -9.75 -8.73
N ASP A 71 3.65 -9.07 -7.59
CA ASP A 71 4.55 -9.22 -6.45
C ASP A 71 4.08 -10.31 -5.49
N LEU A 72 2.86 -10.83 -5.68
CA LEU A 72 2.33 -11.93 -4.87
C LEU A 72 3.07 -13.23 -5.18
N THR A 73 3.65 -13.83 -4.14
CA THR A 73 4.28 -15.15 -4.21
C THR A 73 3.35 -16.23 -3.69
N GLU A 74 2.53 -15.92 -2.68
CA GLU A 74 1.58 -16.86 -2.07
C GLU A 74 0.28 -16.15 -1.66
N LEU A 75 -0.81 -16.93 -1.61
CA LEU A 75 -2.13 -16.49 -1.17
C LEU A 75 -2.82 -17.65 -0.46
N GLU A 76 -3.32 -17.36 0.72
CA GLU A 76 -4.18 -18.21 1.53
C GLU A 76 -5.55 -17.55 1.65
N ALA A 77 -6.59 -18.30 1.28
CA ALA A 77 -7.97 -17.81 1.26
C ALA A 77 -8.90 -19.03 1.47
N PRO A 78 -9.59 -19.14 2.62
CA PRO A 78 -9.46 -18.28 3.80
C PRO A 78 -8.14 -18.49 4.54
N GLU A 79 -7.73 -17.50 5.34
CA GLU A 79 -6.63 -17.61 6.31
C GLU A 79 -6.91 -18.66 7.41
N GLU A 80 -5.90 -19.44 7.83
CA GLU A 80 -6.00 -20.59 8.73
C GLU A 80 -6.77 -20.30 10.03
N HIS A 81 -6.59 -19.12 10.59
CA HIS A 81 -7.16 -18.66 11.86
C HIS A 81 -8.29 -17.63 11.68
N ALA A 82 -8.87 -17.53 10.47
CA ALA A 82 -9.86 -16.51 10.13
C ALA A 82 -11.07 -16.48 11.08
N GLY A 83 -11.50 -17.64 11.59
CA GLY A 83 -12.61 -17.74 12.54
C GLY A 83 -12.32 -17.03 13.88
N PHE A 84 -11.11 -17.17 14.41
CA PHE A 84 -10.70 -16.46 15.63
C PHE A 84 -10.56 -14.96 15.37
N ILE A 85 -9.87 -14.57 14.30
CA ILE A 85 -9.58 -13.17 13.96
C ILE A 85 -10.89 -12.40 13.71
N THR A 86 -11.76 -12.93 12.86
CA THR A 86 -13.06 -12.31 12.55
C THR A 86 -13.89 -12.14 13.82
N ARG A 87 -13.94 -13.17 14.67
CA ARG A 87 -14.69 -13.10 15.94
C ARG A 87 -14.11 -12.06 16.91
N ALA A 88 -12.79 -11.93 16.97
CA ALA A 88 -12.12 -10.94 17.81
C ALA A 88 -12.39 -9.51 17.34
N LEU A 89 -12.35 -9.25 16.02
CA LEU A 89 -12.68 -7.95 15.43
C LEU A 89 -14.12 -7.54 15.75
N GLU A 90 -15.08 -8.46 15.59
CA GLU A 90 -16.49 -8.24 15.94
C GLU A 90 -16.68 -7.86 17.41
N LEU A 91 -16.10 -8.66 18.33
CA LEU A 91 -16.24 -8.43 19.77
C LEU A 91 -15.64 -7.10 20.23
N ARG A 92 -14.60 -6.64 19.55
CA ARG A 92 -13.95 -5.35 19.81
C ARG A 92 -14.62 -4.17 19.10
N GLY A 93 -15.60 -4.43 18.23
CA GLY A 93 -16.24 -3.41 17.41
C GLY A 93 -15.31 -2.77 16.38
N VAL A 94 -14.20 -3.43 16.03
CA VAL A 94 -13.23 -2.91 15.06
C VAL A 94 -13.89 -2.89 13.67
N GLN A 95 -13.93 -1.71 13.07
CA GLN A 95 -14.42 -1.54 11.70
C GLN A 95 -13.23 -1.66 10.74
N ILE A 96 -13.31 -2.59 9.80
CA ILE A 96 -12.33 -2.71 8.71
C ILE A 96 -12.85 -1.92 7.50
N PRO A 97 -12.23 -0.77 7.15
CA PRO A 97 -12.68 0.06 6.03
C PRO A 97 -12.53 -0.69 4.71
N ARG A 98 -13.47 -0.50 3.78
CA ARG A 98 -13.35 -0.97 2.39
C ARG A 98 -13.76 0.18 1.46
N PRO A 99 -12.81 1.01 1.00
CA PRO A 99 -13.12 2.12 0.12
C PRO A 99 -13.79 1.62 -1.17
N HIS A 100 -14.97 2.16 -1.48
CA HIS A 100 -15.63 1.88 -2.75
C HIS A 100 -14.90 2.62 -3.88
N ASP A 101 -14.80 1.98 -5.04
CA ASP A 101 -14.29 2.58 -6.28
C ASP A 101 -12.89 3.21 -6.17
N PHE A 102 -12.04 2.72 -5.27
CA PHE A 102 -10.64 3.15 -5.20
C PHE A 102 -9.90 2.72 -6.48
N PRO A 103 -9.22 3.63 -7.19
CA PRO A 103 -8.58 3.30 -8.46
C PRO A 103 -7.35 2.44 -8.24
N LEU A 104 -7.26 1.35 -9.01
CA LEU A 104 -6.23 0.30 -8.86
C LEU A 104 -5.69 -0.18 -10.22
N ASP A 105 -5.98 0.57 -11.29
CA ASP A 105 -5.63 0.18 -12.65
C ASP A 105 -4.20 0.58 -13.03
N ASP A 106 -3.66 1.62 -12.41
CA ASP A 106 -2.28 2.10 -12.58
C ASP A 106 -1.80 2.84 -11.31
N ILE A 107 -0.48 3.00 -11.19
CA ILE A 107 0.16 3.57 -9.99
C ILE A 107 -0.13 5.08 -9.80
N VAL A 108 -0.28 5.84 -10.88
CA VAL A 108 -0.50 7.29 -10.82
C VAL A 108 -1.83 7.57 -10.12
N GLN A 109 -2.88 6.86 -10.53
CA GLN A 109 -4.19 6.96 -9.90
C GLN A 109 -4.17 6.52 -8.43
N VAL A 110 -3.42 5.45 -8.11
CA VAL A 110 -3.28 4.95 -6.74
C VAL A 110 -2.64 6.00 -5.82
N VAL A 111 -1.51 6.57 -6.21
CA VAL A 111 -0.80 7.59 -5.41
C VAL A 111 -1.66 8.84 -5.21
N GLN A 112 -2.32 9.31 -6.28
CA GLN A 112 -3.20 10.46 -6.19
C GLN A 112 -4.41 10.20 -5.28
N ALA A 113 -5.04 9.04 -5.40
CA ALA A 113 -6.18 8.67 -4.56
C ALA A 113 -5.77 8.49 -3.09
N ALA A 114 -4.70 7.75 -2.81
CA ALA A 114 -4.19 7.52 -1.46
C ALA A 114 -3.88 8.84 -0.74
N SER A 115 -3.27 9.81 -1.43
CA SER A 115 -2.98 11.15 -0.92
C SER A 115 -4.23 11.96 -0.57
N GLY A 116 -5.38 11.65 -1.19
CA GLY A 116 -6.67 12.24 -0.83
C GLY A 116 -7.33 11.60 0.40
N HIS A 117 -6.87 10.41 0.82
CA HIS A 117 -7.46 9.65 1.93
C HIS A 117 -6.72 9.80 3.27
N ALA A 118 -5.49 10.33 3.27
CA ALA A 118 -4.68 10.47 4.47
C ALA A 118 -3.71 11.67 4.35
N PRO A 119 -3.30 12.29 5.47
CA PRO A 119 -2.34 13.39 5.45
C PRO A 119 -0.93 12.96 5.00
N VAL A 120 -0.62 11.67 5.17
CA VAL A 120 0.58 11.02 4.67
C VAL A 120 0.24 9.66 4.08
N ILE A 121 1.07 9.22 3.13
CA ILE A 121 1.06 7.88 2.54
C ILE A 121 2.42 7.22 2.81
N GLY A 122 2.44 5.89 2.87
CA GLY A 122 3.65 5.10 2.76
C GLY A 122 3.89 4.73 1.29
N VAL A 123 5.12 4.92 0.83
CA VAL A 123 5.60 4.54 -0.49
C VAL A 123 6.67 3.50 -0.29
N HIS A 124 6.36 2.29 -0.74
CA HIS A 124 7.28 1.17 -0.69
C HIS A 124 7.99 1.04 -2.04
N VAL A 125 9.31 0.93 -2.02
CA VAL A 125 10.13 0.80 -3.24
C VAL A 125 10.95 -0.49 -3.26
N ASP A 126 11.04 -1.11 -4.43
CA ASP A 126 11.77 -2.37 -4.65
C ASP A 126 13.15 -2.20 -5.32
N SER A 127 13.66 -0.97 -5.39
CA SER A 127 14.94 -0.62 -6.01
C SER A 127 16.16 -0.75 -5.07
N GLU A 128 15.95 -1.04 -3.79
CA GLU A 128 16.98 -1.10 -2.75
C GLU A 128 17.61 -2.50 -2.63
N GLU A 129 18.91 -2.60 -2.32
CA GLU A 129 19.74 -3.80 -2.58
C GLU A 129 19.32 -5.09 -1.84
N GLU A 130 18.67 -5.03 -0.68
CA GLU A 130 18.34 -6.24 0.10
C GLU A 130 16.86 -6.37 0.54
N SER A 131 16.12 -5.27 0.66
CA SER A 131 14.72 -5.31 1.09
C SER A 131 13.97 -4.06 0.64
N GLU A 132 12.67 -4.22 0.41
CA GLU A 132 11.77 -3.09 0.19
C GLU A 132 11.88 -2.06 1.33
N VAL A 133 12.01 -0.79 0.97
CA VAL A 133 12.06 0.32 1.93
C VAL A 133 10.76 1.11 1.84
N CYS A 134 10.21 1.46 3.00
CA CYS A 134 9.01 2.30 3.10
C CYS A 134 9.39 3.72 3.52
N TYR A 135 8.98 4.67 2.69
CA TYR A 135 9.10 6.11 2.93
C TYR A 135 7.73 6.69 3.22
N ILE A 136 7.61 7.54 4.25
CA ILE A 136 6.32 8.10 4.68
C ILE A 136 6.32 9.60 4.45
N GLY A 137 5.28 10.12 3.82
CA GLY A 137 5.22 11.56 3.55
C GLY A 137 3.96 12.01 2.84
N ARG A 138 3.95 13.29 2.45
CA ARG A 138 2.83 13.89 1.70
C ARG A 138 3.22 14.12 0.25
N LEU A 139 2.31 13.82 -0.66
CA LEU A 139 2.47 14.09 -2.09
C LEU A 139 2.59 15.60 -2.34
N LEU A 140 3.60 16.00 -3.12
CA LEU A 140 3.83 17.37 -3.55
C LEU A 140 3.35 17.63 -4.97
N GLY A 141 3.58 16.67 -5.86
CA GLY A 141 3.24 16.79 -7.28
C GLY A 141 3.59 15.53 -8.04
N LEU A 142 2.92 15.35 -9.17
CA LEU A 142 3.15 14.26 -10.12
C LEU A 142 4.05 14.76 -11.25
N GLU A 143 4.90 13.88 -11.75
CA GLU A 143 5.73 14.06 -12.94
C GLU A 143 5.48 12.90 -13.93
N ASP A 144 6.04 13.02 -15.13
CA ASP A 144 5.82 12.04 -16.20
C ASP A 144 6.41 10.66 -15.86
N ASP A 145 7.53 10.62 -15.14
CA ASP A 145 8.28 9.41 -14.77
C ASP A 145 8.26 9.08 -13.27
N GLY A 146 7.66 9.94 -12.44
CA GLY A 146 7.55 9.72 -11.01
C GLY A 146 6.73 10.78 -10.29
N PHE A 147 7.01 10.96 -9.01
CA PHE A 147 6.37 11.99 -8.18
C PHE A 147 7.29 12.45 -7.07
N ASN A 148 7.01 13.64 -6.55
CA ASN A 148 7.74 14.19 -5.42
C ASN A 148 6.93 14.07 -4.14
N MET A 149 7.60 13.72 -3.06
CA MET A 149 7.05 13.63 -1.71
C MET A 149 7.85 14.50 -0.75
N GLN A 150 7.17 15.14 0.19
CA GLN A 150 7.82 15.70 1.37
C GLN A 150 7.70 14.66 2.47
N GLU A 151 8.83 14.07 2.84
CA GLU A 151 8.87 12.97 3.80
C GLU A 151 8.81 13.45 5.24
N VAL A 152 8.40 12.54 6.12
CA VAL A 152 8.51 12.65 7.58
C VAL A 152 9.53 11.63 8.04
N SER A 153 10.55 12.08 8.78
CA SER A 153 11.56 11.20 9.35
C SER A 153 10.97 10.30 10.44
N PRO A 154 11.68 9.23 10.84
CA PRO A 154 11.29 8.41 12.00
C PRO A 154 11.18 9.18 13.32
N ASP A 155 11.85 10.34 13.43
CA ASP A 155 11.77 11.24 14.58
C ASP A 155 10.58 12.23 14.49
N ALA A 156 9.67 12.02 13.52
CA ALA A 156 8.53 12.88 13.23
C ALA A 156 8.92 14.31 12.81
N GLU A 157 10.01 14.45 12.05
CA GLU A 157 10.43 15.73 11.48
C GLU A 157 10.17 15.76 9.97
N TRP A 158 9.49 16.80 9.49
CA TRP A 158 9.33 17.01 8.06
C TRP A 158 10.68 17.34 7.41
N LEU A 159 11.04 16.58 6.38
CA LEU A 159 12.21 16.90 5.58
C LEU A 159 11.96 18.19 4.79
N THR A 160 13.02 18.99 4.63
CA THR A 160 12.94 20.28 3.91
C THR A 160 13.26 20.16 2.42
N GLU A 161 13.89 19.05 2.05
CA GLU A 161 14.20 18.69 0.67
C GLU A 161 13.20 17.62 0.22
N PRO A 162 12.59 17.76 -0.96
CA PRO A 162 11.68 16.76 -1.49
C PRO A 162 12.43 15.54 -2.00
N SER A 163 11.81 14.37 -1.87
CA SER A 163 12.31 13.13 -2.44
C SER A 163 11.49 12.76 -3.67
N PHE A 164 12.19 12.31 -4.70
CA PHE A 164 11.60 11.85 -5.95
C PHE A 164 11.52 10.32 -5.95
N PHE A 165 10.37 9.80 -6.37
CA PHE A 165 10.12 8.37 -6.51
C PHE A 165 9.68 8.06 -7.94
N ALA A 166 10.40 7.18 -8.62
CA ALA A 166 10.07 6.76 -9.97
C ALA A 166 8.84 5.84 -9.97
N TRP A 167 8.00 5.90 -11.01
CA TRP A 167 6.83 5.02 -11.09
C TRP A 167 7.18 3.53 -11.10
N SER A 168 8.35 3.18 -11.65
CA SER A 168 8.78 1.80 -11.86
C SER A 168 9.21 1.08 -10.58
N GLU A 169 9.70 1.82 -9.58
CA GLU A 169 10.18 1.26 -8.31
C GLU A 169 9.07 1.10 -7.27
N VAL A 170 7.94 1.81 -7.41
CA VAL A 170 6.86 1.70 -6.42
C VAL A 170 6.21 0.33 -6.51
N SER A 171 6.26 -0.36 -5.38
CA SER A 171 5.77 -1.72 -5.23
C SER A 171 4.45 -1.79 -4.46
N THR A 172 4.32 -0.92 -3.45
CA THR A 172 3.12 -0.77 -2.64
C THR A 172 2.92 0.71 -2.28
N VAL A 173 1.66 1.13 -2.26
CA VAL A 173 1.26 2.41 -1.67
C VAL A 173 0.32 2.11 -0.52
N SER A 174 0.70 2.57 0.67
CA SER A 174 -0.04 2.35 1.90
C SER A 174 -0.57 3.67 2.46
N PHE A 175 -1.71 3.64 3.13
CA PHE A 175 -2.33 4.85 3.68
C PHE A 175 -3.28 4.53 4.83
N ARG A 176 -3.49 5.53 5.69
CA ARG A 176 -4.23 5.41 6.97
C ARG A 176 -3.63 4.36 7.91
N GLU A 177 -2.34 4.09 7.78
CA GLU A 177 -1.59 3.23 8.68
C GLU A 177 -1.42 3.94 10.04
N PRO A 178 -1.62 3.25 11.17
CA PRO A 178 -1.47 3.84 12.49
C PRO A 178 -0.12 4.53 12.71
N TYR A 179 0.97 3.91 12.24
CA TYR A 179 2.32 4.47 12.38
C TYR A 179 2.49 5.79 11.61
N GLY A 180 2.13 5.82 10.32
CA GLY A 180 2.21 7.05 9.52
C GLY A 180 1.29 8.16 10.04
N LEU A 181 0.09 7.81 10.51
CA LEU A 181 -0.81 8.78 11.13
C LEU A 181 -0.24 9.36 12.43
N ALA A 182 0.41 8.55 13.26
CA ALA A 182 1.07 9.01 14.47
C ALA A 182 2.26 9.93 14.16
N LEU A 183 3.09 9.58 13.16
CA LEU A 183 4.17 10.46 12.69
C LEU A 183 3.63 11.83 12.25
N ALA A 184 2.57 11.85 11.43
CA ALA A 184 1.96 13.10 10.97
C ALA A 184 1.37 13.94 12.11
N GLU A 185 0.77 13.30 13.13
CA GLU A 185 0.24 13.98 14.31
C GLU A 185 1.34 14.66 15.13
N VAL A 186 2.46 13.96 15.35
CA VAL A 186 3.61 14.50 16.10
C VAL A 186 4.34 15.58 15.30
N ALA A 187 4.53 15.36 14.00
CA ALA A 187 5.22 16.30 13.10
C ALA A 187 4.43 17.60 12.90
N GLY A 188 3.10 17.55 13.00
CA GLY A 188 2.22 18.69 12.80
C GLY A 188 2.20 19.17 11.34
N ALA A 189 1.95 20.47 11.14
CA ALA A 189 1.85 21.04 9.80
C ALA A 189 3.20 21.03 9.07
N ALA A 190 3.22 20.50 7.84
CA ALA A 190 4.42 20.48 7.02
C ALA A 190 4.92 21.91 6.72
N PRO A 191 6.22 22.20 6.95
CA PRO A 191 6.81 23.48 6.60
C PRO A 191 6.93 23.63 5.08
N ALA A 192 7.10 24.87 4.63
CA ALA A 192 7.47 25.13 3.25
C ALA A 192 8.81 24.45 2.92
N LEU A 193 8.92 23.90 1.71
CA LEU A 193 10.17 23.32 1.23
C LEU A 193 11.25 24.39 1.12
N LYS A 194 12.51 24.00 1.35
CA LYS A 194 13.63 24.82 0.90
C LYS A 194 13.68 24.71 -0.62
N LEU A 195 13.23 25.77 -1.30
CA LEU A 195 13.55 25.94 -2.71
C LEU A 195 15.03 26.26 -2.78
N ASP A 196 15.85 25.30 -3.21
CA ASP A 196 17.20 25.64 -3.62
C ASP A 196 17.12 26.56 -4.85
N GLY A 197 17.44 27.83 -4.64
CA GLY A 197 17.87 28.73 -5.70
C GLY A 197 19.40 28.88 -5.61
N PRO A 198 20.12 28.63 -6.71
CA PRO A 198 20.68 29.76 -7.43
C PRO A 198 20.55 29.65 -8.97
N ASP A 199 20.14 30.77 -9.57
CA ASP A 199 20.58 31.35 -10.86
C ASP A 199 21.35 30.43 -11.83
N VAL A 200 20.65 29.69 -12.69
CA VAL A 200 21.25 29.22 -13.95
C VAL A 200 21.17 30.37 -14.94
N GLY A 201 22.29 31.08 -15.05
CA GLY A 201 22.46 32.25 -15.88
C GLY A 201 21.87 32.10 -17.28
N ARG A 202 21.09 33.10 -17.68
CA ARG A 202 20.94 33.45 -19.09
C ARG A 202 22.33 33.70 -19.65
N VAL A 203 22.84 32.76 -20.43
CA VAL A 203 23.88 33.04 -21.42
C VAL A 203 23.18 33.14 -22.77
N HIS A 204 23.41 34.27 -23.42
CA HIS A 204 22.91 34.69 -24.72
C HIS A 204 23.11 33.64 -25.82
#